data_AF-A0AAV0IJW1-F1
#
_entry.id   AF-A0AAV0IJW1-F1
#
_cell.length_a   1.000
_cell.length_b   1.000
_cell.length_c   1.000
_cell.angle_alpha   90.00
_cell.angle_beta   90.00
_cell.angle_gamma   90.00
#
_symmetry.space_group_name_H-M   'P 1'
#
loop_
_entity.id
_entity.type
_entity.pdbx_description
1 polymer ?
#
loop_
_entity_poly.entity_id
_entity_poly.type
_entity_poly.pdbx_seq_one_letter_code
_entity_poly.pdbx_strand_id
1 'polypeptide(L)'
;MTVAAGIGYALLALGPSLALFVTVISKKPFLILTVLSSTLLWLVSLIVLSGFWRPFLPLNSAASWPFAVLIITSVAFQEGLRLLFWKVYKRLEDMLDAFADRVSKPRLYPTDKMLIALAGGLGHGAAHAVFFCLSVLTPAFGPATFFTDQCSQIPFFLVSSIIALAFATIHTFSMVIAFNGYSEGNKVDQLFVPVVHLVAGMVVRTCC
;
A
#
# COMPACT_ATOMS: atom_id res chain seq x y z
N MET A 1 -0.52 21.08 19.21
CA MET A 1 0.85 20.85 18.76
C MET A 1 1.22 21.94 17.76
N THR A 2 2.48 22.00 17.34
CA THR A 2 2.96 23.02 16.39
C THR A 2 2.94 22.45 14.97
N VAL A 3 3.09 23.31 13.96
CA VAL A 3 3.31 22.91 12.56
C VAL A 3 4.43 21.87 12.43
N ALA A 4 5.45 21.93 13.29
CA ALA A 4 6.54 20.96 13.35
C ALA A 4 6.06 19.52 13.64
N ALA A 5 5.04 19.35 14.49
CA ALA A 5 4.48 18.03 14.77
C ALA A 5 3.75 17.46 13.56
N GLY A 6 2.90 18.25 12.90
CA GLY A 6 2.22 17.85 11.67
C GLY A 6 3.20 17.44 10.57
N ILE A 7 4.27 18.21 10.37
CA ILE A 7 5.35 17.87 9.43
C ILE A 7 6.08 16.59 9.87
N GLY A 8 6.40 16.46 11.16
CA GLY A 8 7.08 15.28 11.70
C GLY A 8 6.28 14.00 11.47
N TYR A 9 4.97 14.02 11.72
CA TYR A 9 4.05 12.90 11.46
C TYR A 9 3.95 12.56 9.97
N ALA A 10 3.84 13.57 9.10
CA ALA A 10 3.81 13.36 7.66
C ALA A 10 5.12 12.73 7.14
N LEU A 11 6.27 13.21 7.61
CA LEU A 11 7.58 12.66 7.27
C LEU A 11 7.81 11.27 7.88
N LEU A 12 7.23 10.96 9.05
CA LEU A 12 7.28 9.61 9.61
C LEU A 12 6.50 8.63 8.72
N ALA A 13 5.29 9.01 8.31
CA ALA A 13 4.43 8.16 7.49
C ALA A 13 4.96 7.96 6.06
N LEU A 14 5.44 9.03 5.41
CA LEU A 14 5.81 9.02 3.98
C LEU A 14 7.30 9.19 3.70
N GLY A 15 8.12 9.52 4.69
CA GLY A 15 9.54 9.83 4.48
C GLY A 15 10.31 8.71 3.78
N PRO A 16 10.21 7.44 4.24
CA PRO A 16 10.86 6.33 3.55
C PRO A 16 10.35 6.13 2.12
N SER A 17 9.04 6.27 1.90
CA SER A 17 8.44 6.20 0.57
C SER A 17 8.96 7.30 -0.36
N LEU A 18 9.08 8.53 0.15
CA LEU A 18 9.63 9.67 -0.58
C LEU A 18 11.11 9.47 -0.90
N ALA A 19 11.88 8.96 0.06
CA ALA A 19 13.30 8.65 -0.14
C ALA A 19 13.50 7.61 -1.24
N LEU A 20 12.74 6.50 -1.23
CA LEU A 20 12.76 5.49 -2.28
C LEU A 20 12.34 6.06 -3.64
N PHE A 21 11.30 6.91 -3.64
CA PHE A 21 10.85 7.56 -4.87
C PHE A 21 11.93 8.44 -5.50
N VAL A 22 12.53 9.33 -4.72
CA VAL A 22 13.53 10.30 -5.22
C VAL A 22 14.83 9.61 -5.60
N THR A 23 15.30 8.63 -4.84
CA THR A 23 16.61 8.00 -5.06
C THR A 23 16.59 6.95 -6.17
N VAL A 24 15.54 6.13 -6.25
CA VAL A 24 15.48 4.96 -7.14
C VAL A 24 14.50 5.16 -8.28
N ILE A 25 13.24 5.48 -7.98
CA ILE A 25 12.14 5.42 -8.96
C ILE A 25 12.18 6.60 -9.93
N SER A 26 12.45 7.81 -9.44
CA SER A 26 12.47 9.03 -10.25
C SER A 26 13.52 9.00 -11.37
N LYS A 27 14.49 8.07 -11.29
CA LYS A 27 15.57 7.90 -12.26
C LYS A 27 15.11 7.26 -13.56
N LYS A 28 13.95 6.59 -13.58
CA LYS A 28 13.43 5.92 -14.78
C LYS A 28 11.93 6.28 -14.98
N PRO A 29 11.54 6.89 -16.10
CA PRO A 29 10.15 7.33 -16.32
C PRO A 29 9.14 6.16 -16.29
N PHE A 30 9.56 4.96 -16.72
CA PHE A 30 8.74 3.76 -16.66
C PHE A 30 8.35 3.37 -15.21
N LEU A 31 9.26 3.55 -14.24
CA LEU A 31 8.98 3.28 -12.83
C LEU A 31 7.99 4.30 -12.26
N ILE A 32 8.09 5.57 -12.66
CA ILE A 32 7.12 6.60 -12.29
C ILE A 32 5.72 6.23 -12.79
N LEU A 33 5.60 5.81 -14.06
CA LEU A 33 4.34 5.36 -14.63
C LEU A 33 3.78 4.14 -13.89
N THR A 34 4.66 3.23 -13.46
CA THR A 34 4.28 2.06 -12.66
C THR A 34 3.72 2.47 -11.30
N VAL A 35 4.38 3.40 -10.59
CA VAL A 35 3.88 3.96 -9.31
C VAL A 35 2.49 4.55 -9.52
N LEU A 36 2.34 5.44 -10.51
CA LEU A 36 1.06 6.10 -10.80
C LEU A 36 -0.05 5.10 -11.13
N SER A 37 0.24 4.11 -11.98
CA SER A 37 -0.73 3.09 -12.37
C SER A 37 -1.15 2.23 -11.18
N SER A 38 -0.21 1.85 -10.31
CA SER A 38 -0.49 1.07 -9.11
C SER A 38 -1.32 1.86 -8.09
N THR A 39 -0.96 3.13 -7.87
CA THR A 39 -1.73 4.06 -7.02
C THR A 39 -3.18 4.18 -7.49
N LEU A 40 -3.39 4.40 -8.78
CA LEU A 40 -4.74 4.52 -9.36
C LEU A 40 -5.54 3.22 -9.22
N LEU A 41 -4.94 2.09 -9.57
CA LEU A 41 -5.60 0.79 -9.46
C LEU A 41 -6.01 0.48 -8.01
N TRP A 42 -5.15 0.85 -7.04
CA TRP A 42 -5.48 0.71 -5.64
C TRP A 42 -6.62 1.63 -5.19
N LEU A 43 -6.62 2.91 -5.59
CA LEU A 43 -7.70 3.84 -5.25
C LEU A 43 -9.05 3.39 -5.86
N VAL A 44 -9.04 2.92 -7.10
CA VAL A 44 -10.22 2.33 -7.74
C VAL A 44 -10.72 1.14 -6.93
N SER A 45 -9.81 0.33 -6.37
CA SER A 45 -10.20 -0.80 -5.53
C SER A 45 -11.01 -0.38 -4.31
N LEU A 46 -10.58 0.69 -3.64
CA LEU A 46 -11.28 1.21 -2.47
C LEU A 46 -12.61 1.85 -2.84
N ILE A 47 -12.71 2.51 -4.00
CA ILE A 47 -13.98 3.08 -4.48
C ILE A 47 -14.99 1.95 -4.73
N VAL A 48 -14.57 0.87 -5.39
CA VAL A 48 -15.43 -0.29 -5.64
C VAL A 48 -15.87 -0.95 -4.33
N LEU A 49 -14.94 -1.18 -3.40
CA LEU A 49 -15.24 -1.76 -2.08
C LEU A 49 -16.16 -0.85 -1.26
N SER A 50 -15.93 0.47 -1.27
CA SER A 50 -16.77 1.45 -0.59
C SER A 50 -18.20 1.45 -1.16
N GLY A 51 -18.33 1.45 -2.49
CA GLY A 51 -19.64 1.35 -3.15
C GLY A 51 -20.36 0.04 -2.83
N PHE A 52 -19.63 -1.08 -2.76
CA PHE A 52 -20.17 -2.38 -2.40
C PHE A 52 -20.64 -2.45 -0.95
N TRP A 53 -19.86 -1.92 0.01
CA TRP A 53 -20.16 -1.99 1.43
C TRP A 53 -21.18 -0.94 1.91
N ARG A 54 -21.38 0.15 1.15
CA ARG A 54 -22.28 1.26 1.50
C ARG A 54 -23.71 0.85 1.89
N PRO A 55 -24.40 -0.07 1.19
CA PRO A 55 -25.77 -0.48 1.55
C PRO A 55 -25.87 -1.25 2.87
N PHE A 56 -24.75 -1.79 3.38
CA PHE A 56 -24.70 -2.59 4.59
C PHE A 56 -24.32 -1.78 5.83
N LEU A 57 -24.07 -0.47 5.70
CA LEU A 57 -23.71 0.43 6.80
C LEU A 57 -24.95 1.20 7.31
N PRO A 58 -25.08 1.49 8.62
CA PRO A 58 -24.12 1.18 9.69
C PRO A 58 -24.26 -0.25 10.23
N LEU A 59 -23.12 -0.91 10.43
CA LEU A 59 -23.07 -2.23 11.06
C LEU A 59 -23.36 -2.07 12.56
N ASN A 60 -24.22 -2.92 13.12
CA ASN A 60 -24.58 -2.86 14.54
C ASN A 60 -23.32 -2.92 15.44
N SER A 61 -23.09 -1.85 16.21
CA SER A 61 -21.88 -1.61 17.00
C SER A 61 -21.65 -2.60 18.14
N ALA A 62 -22.71 -3.32 18.56
CA ALA A 62 -22.62 -4.36 19.60
C ALA A 62 -21.92 -5.63 19.11
N ALA A 63 -21.84 -5.84 17.80
CA ALA A 63 -21.23 -7.03 17.20
C ALA A 63 -19.87 -6.66 16.59
N SER A 64 -18.80 -7.31 17.04
CA SER A 64 -17.45 -7.10 16.50
C SER A 64 -17.25 -7.78 15.13
N TRP A 65 -17.96 -8.87 14.83
CA TRP A 65 -17.76 -9.64 13.60
C TRP A 65 -17.93 -8.87 12.27
N PRO A 66 -18.84 -7.88 12.11
CA PRO A 66 -19.08 -7.26 10.81
C PRO A 66 -17.88 -6.46 10.28
N PHE A 67 -17.17 -5.74 11.16
CA PHE A 67 -15.94 -5.03 10.80
C PHE A 67 -14.81 -6.00 10.41
N ALA A 68 -14.76 -7.20 10.99
CA ALA A 68 -13.77 -8.20 10.60
C ALA A 68 -14.05 -8.72 9.19
N VAL A 69 -15.32 -8.98 8.86
CA VAL A 69 -15.73 -9.37 7.51
C VAL A 69 -15.40 -8.29 6.49
N LEU A 70 -15.62 -7.01 6.83
CA LEU A 70 -15.25 -5.89 5.96
C LEU A 70 -13.74 -5.87 5.69
N ILE A 71 -12.90 -6.02 6.71
CA ILE A 71 -11.44 -6.05 6.56
C ILE A 71 -11.02 -7.26 5.70
N ILE A 72 -11.51 -8.47 6.02
CA ILE A 72 -11.16 -9.70 5.30
C ILE A 72 -11.52 -9.59 3.81
N THR A 73 -12.74 -9.14 3.50
CA THR A 73 -13.18 -8.98 2.11
C THR A 73 -12.40 -7.90 1.37
N SER A 74 -12.06 -6.80 2.05
CA SER A 74 -11.24 -5.72 1.48
C SER A 74 -9.82 -6.17 1.18
N VAL A 75 -9.17 -6.87 2.11
CA VAL A 75 -7.83 -7.43 1.92
C VAL A 75 -7.85 -8.47 0.79
N ALA A 76 -8.82 -9.38 0.78
CA ALA A 76 -8.94 -10.39 -0.26
C ALA A 76 -9.10 -9.78 -1.66
N PHE A 77 -9.90 -8.71 -1.79
CA PHE A 77 -10.07 -8.00 -3.05
C PHE A 77 -8.77 -7.29 -3.48
N GLN A 78 -8.06 -6.64 -2.55
CA GLN A 78 -6.78 -5.99 -2.82
C GLN A 78 -5.68 -7.00 -3.22
N GLU A 79 -5.64 -8.18 -2.60
CA GLU A 79 -4.74 -9.27 -3.00
C GLU A 79 -5.10 -9.85 -4.37
N GLY A 80 -6.40 -9.99 -4.67
CA GLY A 80 -6.87 -10.36 -6.00
C GLY A 80 -6.42 -9.37 -7.08
N LEU A 81 -6.47 -8.08 -6.77
CA LEU A 81 -5.95 -7.02 -7.65
C LEU A 81 -4.42 -7.05 -7.79
N ARG A 82 -3.68 -7.46 -6.76
CA ARG A 82 -2.23 -7.69 -6.87
C ARG A 82 -1.90 -8.76 -7.90
N LEU A 83 -2.67 -9.86 -7.92
CA LEU A 83 -2.56 -10.90 -8.95
C LEU A 83 -2.89 -10.36 -10.35
N LEU A 84 -3.95 -9.56 -10.48
CA LEU A 84 -4.30 -8.91 -11.74
C LEU A 84 -3.16 -7.99 -12.21
N PHE A 85 -2.62 -7.17 -11.31
CA PHE A 85 -1.52 -6.26 -11.59
C PHE A 85 -0.27 -7.01 -12.07
N TRP A 86 0.06 -8.14 -11.45
CA TRP A 86 1.13 -9.01 -11.93
C TRP A 86 0.86 -9.56 -13.35
N LYS A 87 -0.34 -10.03 -13.65
CA LYS A 87 -0.70 -10.52 -15.00
C LYS A 87 -0.57 -9.43 -16.06
N VAL A 88 -1.06 -8.22 -15.75
CA VAL A 88 -0.93 -7.05 -16.63
C VAL A 88 0.54 -6.70 -16.82
N TYR A 89 1.32 -6.69 -15.74
CA TYR A 89 2.76 -6.44 -15.79
C TYR A 89 3.49 -7.48 -16.65
N LYS A 90 3.20 -8.77 -16.48
CA LYS A 90 3.80 -9.83 -17.31
C LYS A 90 3.53 -9.62 -18.80
N ARG A 91 2.30 -9.26 -19.14
CA ARG A 91 1.95 -8.91 -20.52
C ARG A 91 2.71 -7.67 -21.02
N LEU A 92 2.94 -6.67 -20.17
CA LEU A 92 3.73 -5.48 -20.52
C LEU A 92 5.23 -5.83 -20.69
N GLU A 93 5.76 -6.71 -19.84
CA GLU A 93 7.13 -7.24 -19.93
C GLU A 93 7.36 -7.90 -21.29
N ASP A 94 6.48 -8.82 -21.70
CA ASP A 94 6.57 -9.52 -22.99
C ASP A 94 6.53 -8.55 -24.19
N MET A 95 5.66 -7.54 -24.14
CA MET A 95 5.55 -6.52 -25.18
C MET A 95 6.79 -5.64 -25.26
N LEU A 96 7.37 -5.29 -24.12
CA LEU A 96 8.54 -4.43 -24.04
C LEU A 96 9.80 -5.17 -24.51
N ASP A 97 9.93 -6.44 -24.15
CA ASP A 97 10.99 -7.33 -24.64
C ASP A 97 10.90 -7.53 -26.16
N ALA A 98 9.70 -7.75 -26.71
CA ALA A 98 9.51 -7.85 -28.16
C ALA A 98 9.86 -6.53 -28.90
N PHE A 99 9.63 -5.38 -28.26
CA PHE A 99 10.05 -4.09 -28.80
C PHE A 99 11.58 -3.91 -28.71
N ALA A 100 12.20 -4.33 -27.61
CA ALA A 100 13.65 -4.29 -27.43
C ALA A 100 14.36 -5.13 -28.50
N ASP A 101 13.84 -6.33 -28.79
CA ASP A 101 14.34 -7.21 -29.85
C ASP A 101 14.26 -6.52 -31.25
N ARG A 102 13.18 -5.76 -31.52
CA ARG A 102 13.02 -5.01 -32.79
C ARG A 102 13.95 -3.81 -32.93
N VAL A 103 14.31 -3.16 -31.82
CA VAL A 103 15.14 -1.95 -31.79
C VAL A 103 16.60 -2.28 -31.42
N SER A 104 16.95 -3.57 -31.36
CA SER A 104 18.28 -4.07 -30.98
C SER A 104 18.76 -3.53 -29.62
N LYS A 105 17.84 -3.34 -28.67
CA LYS A 105 18.14 -2.95 -27.28
C LYS A 105 18.15 -4.17 -26.36
N PRO A 106 18.92 -4.15 -25.26
CA PRO A 106 18.89 -5.23 -24.28
C PRO A 106 17.50 -5.38 -23.65
N ARG A 107 17.12 -6.64 -23.39
CA ARG A 107 15.90 -7.01 -22.66
C ARG A 107 15.96 -6.54 -21.20
N LEU A 108 14.83 -6.62 -20.50
CA LEU A 108 14.78 -6.25 -19.09
C LEU A 108 15.67 -7.16 -18.22
N TYR A 109 16.58 -6.55 -17.46
CA TYR A 109 17.37 -7.29 -16.48
C TYR A 109 16.47 -7.75 -15.31
N PRO A 110 16.83 -8.85 -14.62
CA PRO A 110 16.09 -9.30 -13.44
C PRO A 110 15.93 -8.20 -12.37
N THR A 111 16.94 -7.35 -12.20
CA THR A 111 16.91 -6.19 -11.31
C THR A 111 15.88 -5.15 -11.73
N ASP A 112 15.66 -4.94 -13.03
CA ASP A 112 14.60 -4.05 -13.52
C ASP A 112 13.22 -4.59 -13.16
N LYS A 113 13.02 -5.92 -13.22
CA LYS A 113 11.75 -6.55 -12.81
C LYS A 113 11.47 -6.34 -11.31
N MET A 114 12.50 -6.47 -10.48
CA MET A 114 12.40 -6.17 -9.04
C MET A 114 12.09 -4.69 -8.78
N LEU A 115 12.72 -3.76 -9.53
CA LEU A 115 12.44 -2.32 -9.41
C LEU A 115 11.01 -1.97 -9.81
N ILE A 116 10.45 -2.68 -10.80
CA ILE A 116 9.05 -2.48 -11.23
C ILE A 116 8.10 -3.01 -10.15
N ALA A 117 8.38 -4.18 -9.57
CA ALA A 117 7.61 -4.69 -8.44
C ALA A 117 7.70 -3.73 -7.23
N LEU A 118 8.88 -3.19 -6.95
CA LEU A 118 9.11 -2.20 -5.89
C LEU A 118 8.32 -0.91 -6.15
N ALA A 119 8.34 -0.39 -7.38
CA ALA A 119 7.57 0.78 -7.78
C ALA A 119 6.05 0.53 -7.68
N GLY A 120 5.59 -0.64 -8.11
CA GLY A 120 4.20 -1.05 -7.95
C GLY A 120 3.78 -1.12 -6.48
N GLY A 121 4.60 -1.74 -5.63
CA GLY A 121 4.35 -1.83 -4.20
C GLY A 121 4.36 -0.45 -3.52
N LEU A 122 5.30 0.42 -3.90
CA LEU A 122 5.40 1.78 -3.39
C LEU A 122 4.15 2.60 -3.73
N GLY A 123 3.65 2.51 -4.96
CA GLY A 123 2.43 3.22 -5.35
C GLY A 123 1.23 2.85 -4.46
N HIS A 124 1.04 1.54 -4.25
CA HIS A 124 0.00 1.03 -3.35
C HIS A 124 0.21 1.49 -1.90
N GLY A 125 1.42 1.31 -1.36
CA GLY A 125 1.76 1.67 0.01
C GLY A 125 1.64 3.18 0.30
N ALA A 126 2.09 4.01 -0.64
CA ALA A 126 1.96 5.46 -0.55
C ALA A 126 0.49 5.89 -0.62
N ALA A 127 -0.30 5.30 -1.52
CA ALA A 127 -1.74 5.58 -1.58
C ALA A 127 -2.45 5.22 -0.27
N HIS A 128 -2.11 4.07 0.32
CA HIS A 128 -2.61 3.66 1.63
C HIS A 128 -2.26 4.66 2.73
N ALA A 129 -0.98 5.07 2.82
CA ALA A 129 -0.54 6.05 3.81
C ALA A 129 -1.22 7.42 3.64
N VAL A 130 -1.36 7.90 2.41
CA VAL A 130 -2.04 9.18 2.12
C VAL A 130 -3.52 9.10 2.50
N PHE A 131 -4.21 8.04 2.08
CA PHE A 131 -5.65 7.94 2.27
C PHE A 131 -6.03 7.73 3.74
N PHE A 132 -5.28 6.91 4.49
CA PHE A 132 -5.65 6.54 5.87
C PHE A 132 -4.93 7.33 6.96
N CYS A 133 -3.80 7.96 6.69
CA CYS A 133 -3.12 8.81 7.68
C CYS A 133 -3.19 10.29 7.32
N LEU A 134 -2.79 10.72 6.11
CA LEU A 134 -2.73 12.16 5.82
C LEU A 134 -4.11 12.82 5.81
N SER A 135 -5.16 12.09 5.40
CA SER A 135 -6.55 12.60 5.43
C SER A 135 -7.03 12.98 6.84
N VAL A 136 -6.50 12.32 7.87
CA VAL A 136 -6.87 12.56 9.28
C VAL A 136 -5.82 13.37 10.03
N LEU A 137 -4.73 13.77 9.36
CA LEU A 137 -3.59 14.46 10.00
C LEU A 137 -3.78 15.98 10.09
N THR A 138 -4.72 16.57 9.34
CA THR A 138 -4.97 18.02 9.33
C THR A 138 -5.08 18.66 10.73
N PRO A 139 -5.78 18.06 11.72
CA PRO A 139 -5.87 18.65 13.06
C PRO A 139 -4.54 18.68 13.82
N ALA A 140 -3.56 17.84 13.44
CA ALA A 140 -2.25 17.78 14.10
C ALA A 140 -1.39 19.04 13.89
N PHE A 141 -1.75 19.89 12.91
CA PHE A 141 -1.09 21.18 12.68
C PHE A 141 -1.59 22.28 13.65
N GLY A 142 -2.69 22.04 14.37
CA GLY A 142 -3.26 22.97 15.33
C GLY A 142 -2.68 22.82 16.75
N PRO A 143 -2.97 23.76 17.67
CA PRO A 143 -2.35 23.86 19.00
C PRO A 143 -2.72 22.72 19.96
N ALA A 144 -3.70 21.88 19.65
CA ALA A 144 -4.09 20.71 20.44
C ALA A 144 -3.47 19.39 19.92
N THR A 145 -3.61 18.31 20.69
CA THR A 145 -3.38 16.92 20.27
C THR A 145 -4.58 16.07 20.67
N PHE A 146 -4.71 14.87 20.11
CA PHE A 146 -5.80 13.95 20.39
C PHE A 146 -5.26 12.64 20.96
N PHE A 147 -5.89 12.15 22.02
CA PHE A 147 -5.62 10.88 22.67
C PHE A 147 -6.90 10.06 22.71
N THR A 148 -6.78 8.74 22.57
CA THR A 148 -7.89 7.80 22.70
C THR A 148 -7.87 7.17 24.09
N ASP A 149 -9.05 6.83 24.63
CA ASP A 149 -9.17 6.21 25.96
C ASP A 149 -8.43 4.87 26.05
N GLN A 150 -8.35 4.15 24.93
CA GLN A 150 -7.61 2.88 24.86
C GLN A 150 -6.09 3.06 24.94
N CYS A 151 -5.57 4.24 24.57
CA CYS A 151 -4.14 4.54 24.50
C CYS A 151 -3.88 6.01 24.86
N SER A 152 -3.95 6.30 26.17
CA SER A 152 -3.73 7.65 26.71
C SER A 152 -2.27 8.09 26.75
N GLN A 153 -1.32 7.16 26.54
CA GLN A 153 0.12 7.42 26.66
C GLN A 153 0.75 7.96 25.37
N ILE A 154 0.12 7.74 24.22
CA ILE A 154 0.65 8.11 22.89
C ILE A 154 -0.43 8.82 22.08
N PRO A 155 -0.10 9.94 21.41
CA PRO A 155 -1.08 10.71 20.67
C PRO A 155 -1.54 9.91 19.43
N PHE A 156 -2.83 10.00 19.12
CA PHE A 156 -3.47 9.32 18.00
C PHE A 156 -2.75 9.57 16.66
N PHE A 157 -2.32 10.82 16.43
CA PHE A 157 -1.62 11.19 15.20
C PHE A 157 -0.28 10.45 15.03
N LEU A 158 0.46 10.22 16.11
CA LEU A 158 1.71 9.46 16.07
C LEU A 158 1.44 7.99 15.75
N VAL A 159 0.43 7.38 16.41
CA VAL A 159 0.02 6.00 16.16
C VAL A 159 -0.40 5.82 14.70
N SER A 160 -1.25 6.72 14.19
CA SER A 160 -1.69 6.72 12.79
C SER A 160 -0.52 6.80 11.81
N SER A 161 0.48 7.65 12.07
CA SER A 161 1.68 7.74 11.21
C SER A 161 2.56 6.49 11.26
N ILE A 162 2.71 5.86 12.43
CA ILE A 162 3.47 4.60 12.57
C ILE A 162 2.76 3.47 11.82
N ILE A 163 1.44 3.37 11.95
CA ILE A 163 0.63 2.38 11.21
C ILE A 163 0.77 2.63 9.71
N ALA A 164 0.65 3.87 9.25
CA ALA A 164 0.81 4.21 7.84
C ALA A 164 2.19 3.84 7.29
N LEU A 165 3.27 4.11 8.05
CA LEU A 165 4.62 3.67 7.70
C LEU A 165 4.72 2.15 7.60
N ALA A 166 4.12 1.42 8.55
CA ALA A 166 4.13 -0.04 8.55
C ALA A 166 3.42 -0.61 7.32
N PHE A 167 2.22 -0.12 6.99
CA PHE A 167 1.50 -0.53 5.77
C PHE A 167 2.23 -0.13 4.50
N ALA A 168 2.77 1.08 4.42
CA ALA A 168 3.57 1.51 3.28
C ALA A 168 4.75 0.57 3.03
N THR A 169 5.43 0.17 4.10
CA THR A 169 6.54 -0.79 4.09
C THR A 169 6.07 -2.18 3.64
N ILE A 170 5.02 -2.71 4.27
CA ILE A 170 4.44 -4.02 3.95
C ILE A 170 4.03 -4.08 2.49
N HIS A 171 3.26 -3.11 1.98
CA HIS A 171 2.81 -3.11 0.59
C HIS A 171 3.98 -3.00 -0.40
N THR A 172 4.99 -2.18 -0.07
CA THR A 172 6.17 -1.99 -0.93
C THR A 172 6.96 -3.28 -1.09
N PHE A 173 7.32 -3.94 0.02
CA PHE A 173 8.15 -5.15 -0.03
C PHE A 173 7.35 -6.41 -0.37
N SER A 174 6.10 -6.51 0.10
CA SER A 174 5.26 -7.67 -0.21
C SER A 174 4.93 -7.74 -1.69
N MET A 175 4.89 -6.62 -2.41
CA MET A 175 4.74 -6.64 -3.87
C MET A 175 5.95 -7.31 -4.55
N VAL A 176 7.17 -7.03 -4.08
CA VAL A 176 8.40 -7.65 -4.60
C VAL A 176 8.38 -9.15 -4.35
N ILE A 177 8.05 -9.57 -3.11
CA ILE A 177 7.97 -10.98 -2.72
C ILE A 177 6.89 -11.71 -3.53
N ALA A 178 5.70 -11.11 -3.66
CA ALA A 178 4.59 -11.71 -4.41
C ALA A 178 4.94 -11.88 -5.89
N PHE A 179 5.53 -10.85 -6.53
CA PHE A 179 5.91 -10.92 -7.93
C PHE A 179 6.98 -11.99 -8.18
N ASN A 180 7.94 -12.13 -7.27
CA ASN A 180 8.92 -13.20 -7.33
C ASN A 180 8.25 -14.57 -7.19
N GLY A 181 7.40 -14.73 -6.16
CA GLY A 181 6.63 -15.95 -5.91
C GLY A 181 5.73 -16.36 -7.08
N TYR A 182 5.10 -15.41 -7.77
CA TYR A 182 4.31 -15.69 -8.97
C TYR A 182 5.19 -16.09 -10.17
N SER A 183 6.38 -15.51 -10.30
CA SER A 183 7.31 -15.86 -11.39
C SER A 183 7.96 -17.22 -11.20
N GLU A 184 8.35 -17.58 -9.99
CA GLU A 184 9.00 -18.86 -9.65
C GLU A 184 8.00 -19.99 -9.37
N GLY A 185 6.71 -19.66 -9.20
CA GLY A 185 5.70 -20.64 -8.78
C GLY A 185 5.84 -21.07 -7.31
N ASN A 186 6.61 -20.33 -6.50
CA ASN A 186 6.80 -20.62 -5.09
C ASN A 186 5.52 -20.34 -4.30
N LYS A 187 4.82 -21.40 -3.90
CA LYS A 187 3.56 -21.30 -3.13
C LYS A 187 3.73 -20.66 -1.76
N VAL A 188 4.92 -20.75 -1.16
CA VAL A 188 5.19 -20.17 0.16
C VAL A 188 5.10 -18.65 0.08
N ASP A 189 5.81 -18.04 -0.86
CA ASP A 189 5.83 -16.58 -1.05
C ASP A 189 4.45 -16.05 -1.47
N GLN A 190 3.73 -16.81 -2.30
CA GLN A 190 2.37 -16.49 -2.73
C GLN A 190 1.37 -16.47 -1.58
N LEU A 191 1.55 -17.33 -0.57
CA LEU A 191 0.67 -17.40 0.59
C LEU A 191 1.11 -16.44 1.72
N PHE A 192 2.43 -16.27 1.89
CA PHE A 192 3.00 -15.40 2.92
C PHE A 192 2.47 -13.98 2.82
N VAL A 193 2.45 -13.42 1.61
CA VAL A 193 2.07 -12.03 1.37
C VAL A 193 0.61 -11.72 1.76
N PRO A 194 -0.41 -12.47 1.28
CA PRO A 194 -1.79 -12.29 1.71
C PRO A 194 -1.99 -12.47 3.23
N VAL A 195 -1.27 -13.43 3.83
CA VAL A 195 -1.37 -13.68 5.28
C VAL A 195 -0.84 -12.51 6.08
N VAL A 196 0.35 -11.97 5.73
CA VAL A 196 0.92 -10.80 6.41
C VAL A 196 0.02 -9.58 6.27
N HIS A 197 -0.53 -9.33 5.08
CA HIS A 197 -1.44 -8.22 4.86
C HIS A 197 -2.73 -8.36 5.71
N LEU A 198 -3.32 -9.56 5.75
CA LEU A 198 -4.50 -9.83 6.55
C LEU A 198 -4.22 -9.67 8.05
N VAL A 199 -3.13 -10.24 8.55
CA VAL A 199 -2.75 -10.14 9.95
C VAL A 199 -2.52 -8.67 10.33
N ALA A 200 -1.80 -7.90 9.50
CA ALA A 200 -1.59 -6.49 9.74
C ALA A 200 -2.92 -5.72 9.81
N GLY A 201 -3.85 -5.97 8.88
CA GLY A 201 -5.18 -5.35 8.87
C GLY A 201 -6.00 -5.68 10.11
N MET A 202 -5.92 -6.92 10.60
CA MET A 202 -6.65 -7.35 11.79
C MET A 202 -6.03 -6.81 13.08
N VAL A 203 -4.70 -6.69 13.16
CA VAL A 203 -4.01 -6.16 14.34
C VAL A 203 -4.30 -4.68 14.55
N VAL A 204 -4.38 -3.87 13.47
CA VAL A 204 -4.75 -2.45 13.59
C VAL A 204 -6.10 -2.25 14.25
N ARG A 205 -7.03 -3.19 14.08
CA ARG A 205 -8.33 -3.11 14.76
C ARG A 205 -8.21 -3.24 16.29
N THR A 206 -7.19 -3.95 16.76
CA THR A 206 -6.96 -4.23 18.19
C THR A 206 -5.92 -3.32 18.83
N CYS A 207 -5.08 -2.67 18.01
CA CYS A 207 -4.26 -1.55 18.46
C CYS A 207 -5.14 -0.31 18.59
N CYS A 208 -4.89 0.48 19.63
CA CYS A 208 -5.26 1.89 19.78
C CYS A 208 -6.00 2.53 18.57
#